data_AF-A0A7I8MWU3-F1
#
_entry.id   AF-A0A7I8MWU3-F1
#
_cell.length_a   1.000
_cell.length_b   1.000
_cell.length_c   1.000
_cell.angle_alpha   90.00
_cell.angle_beta   90.00
_cell.angle_gamma   90.00
#
_symmetry.space_group_name_H-M   'P 1'
#
loop_
_entity.id
_entity.type
_entity.pdbx_description
1 polymer ?
#
loop_
_entity_poly.entity_id
_entity_poly.type
_entity_poly.pdbx_seq_one_letter_code
_entity_poly.pdbx_strand_id
1 'polypeptide(L)' 'MRTRFGDWEGDSVEGSKGSGAIASHVERKSRYLIAAKLSDKKGRYHDSTVHQGLLAYPPGHEKNADC' A
#
# COMPACT_ATOMS: atom_id res chain seq x y z
N MET A 1 6.24 -12.64 13.00
CA MET A 1 5.78 -11.23 13.03
C MET A 1 4.80 -10.99 11.88
N ARG A 2 3.61 -11.62 11.91
CA ARG A 2 2.46 -11.40 11.00
C ARG A 2 1.17 -11.77 11.75
N THR A 3 1.13 -11.46 13.06
CA THR A 3 0.19 -12.08 14.02
C THR A 3 -1.11 -11.30 14.19
N ARG A 4 -1.12 -10.00 13.84
CA ARG A 4 -2.28 -9.12 13.93
C ARG A 4 -2.50 -8.37 12.61
N PHE A 5 -3.73 -7.93 12.39
CA PHE A 5 -4.06 -7.02 11.29
C PHE A 5 -3.57 -5.61 11.58
N GLY A 6 -3.26 -4.87 10.52
CA GLY A 6 -2.92 -3.45 10.58
C GLY A 6 -1.43 -3.15 10.66
N ASP A 7 -0.57 -4.17 10.60
CA ASP A 7 0.85 -3.96 10.35
C ASP A 7 1.04 -3.89 8.82
N TRP A 8 1.46 -2.73 8.31
CA TRP A 8 1.66 -2.49 6.88
C TRP A 8 3.15 -2.36 6.53
N GLU A 9 3.55 -2.93 5.40
CA GLU A 9 4.86 -2.69 4.76
C GLU A 9 4.66 -1.84 3.50
N GLY A 10 5.37 -0.72 3.42
CA GLY A 10 5.34 0.18 2.26
C GLY A 10 6.65 0.11 1.47
N ASP A 11 6.56 0.08 0.15
CA ASP A 11 7.70 0.15 -0.76
C ASP A 11 7.38 1.10 -1.94
N SER A 12 8.40 1.49 -2.68
CA SER A 12 8.26 2.24 -3.92
C SER A 12 9.27 1.80 -4.96
N VAL A 13 8.79 1.54 -6.18
CA VAL A 13 9.63 1.24 -7.33
C VAL A 13 9.67 2.46 -8.23
N GLU A 14 10.85 3.03 -8.42
CA GLU A 14 11.06 4.11 -9.37
C GLU A 14 11.02 3.59 -10.81
N GLY A 15 10.31 4.28 -11.69
CA GLY A 15 10.43 4.07 -13.12
C GLY A 15 11.70 4.71 -13.69
N SER A 16 11.79 4.77 -15.01
CA SER A 16 12.82 5.58 -15.69
C SER A 16 12.81 7.03 -15.20
N LYS A 17 13.96 7.70 -15.29
CA LYS A 17 14.09 9.11 -14.87
C LYS A 17 12.98 9.97 -15.50
N GLY A 18 12.14 10.54 -14.64
CA GLY A 18 11.03 11.42 -15.04
C GLY A 18 9.71 10.71 -15.38
N SER A 19 9.61 9.38 -15.29
CA SER A 19 8.35 8.65 -15.56
C SER A 19 7.47 8.44 -14.32
N GLY A 20 7.94 8.86 -13.15
CA GLY A 20 7.26 8.65 -11.87
C GLY A 20 7.70 7.36 -11.17
N ALA A 21 6.86 6.88 -10.25
CA ALA A 21 7.11 5.68 -9.44
C ALA A 21 5.81 4.90 -9.20
N ILE A 22 5.92 3.68 -8.70
CA ILE A 22 4.80 2.92 -8.14
C ILE A 22 5.03 2.80 -6.63
N ALA A 23 4.06 3.20 -5.83
CA ALA A 23 4.02 2.87 -4.41
C ALA A 23 3.21 1.61 -4.19
N SER A 24 3.70 0.72 -3.32
CA SER A 24 2.98 -0.47 -2.87
C SER A 24 2.87 -0.44 -1.34
N HIS A 25 1.71 -0.83 -0.82
CA HIS A 25 1.47 -1.04 0.62
C HIS A 25 0.80 -2.39 0.81
N VAL A 26 1.43 -3.25 1.59
CA VAL A 26 0.95 -4.61 1.86
C VAL A 26 0.62 -4.73 3.34
N GLU A 27 -0.63 -5.09 3.65
CA GLU A 27 -0.99 -5.49 4.99
C GLU A 27 -0.40 -6.88 5.25
N ARG A 28 0.43 -7.02 6.29
CA ARG A 28 1.28 -8.19 6.43
C ARG A 28 0.47 -9.46 6.72
N LYS A 29 -0.63 -9.40 7.47
CA LYS A 29 -1.39 -10.61 7.83
C LYS A 29 -2.22 -11.14 6.65
N SER A 30 -3.09 -10.32 6.10
CA SER A 30 -3.98 -10.61 4.96
C SER A 30 -3.29 -10.66 3.60
N ARG A 31 -2.12 -10.03 3.48
CA ARG A 31 -1.46 -9.77 2.20
C ARG A 31 -2.29 -8.93 1.23
N TYR A 32 -3.21 -8.12 1.76
CA TYR A 32 -3.92 -7.13 0.96
C TYR A 32 -2.94 -6.09 0.41
N LEU A 33 -2.89 -5.96 -0.91
CA LEU A 33 -1.98 -5.05 -1.61
C LEU A 33 -2.75 -3.84 -2.13
N ILE A 34 -2.26 -2.66 -1.77
CA ILE A 34 -2.60 -1.38 -2.40
C ILE A 34 -1.41 -1.01 -3.29
N ALA A 35 -1.64 -0.76 -4.58
CA ALA A 35 -0.63 -0.28 -5.50
C ALA A 35 -1.12 0.98 -6.22
N ALA A 36 -0.26 1.99 -6.29
CA ALA A 36 -0.60 3.30 -6.83
C ALA A 36 0.52 3.87 -7.69
N LYS A 37 0.18 4.45 -8.84
CA LYS A 37 1.12 5.19 -9.67
C LYS A 37 1.28 6.61 -9.14
N LEU A 38 2.53 7.01 -8.94
CA LEU A 38 2.93 8.35 -8.55
C LEU A 38 3.48 9.08 -9.77
N SER A 39 2.89 10.23 -10.10
CA SER A 39 3.33 11.07 -11.22
C SER A 39 4.62 11.84 -10.93
N ASP A 40 4.97 12.05 -9.66
CA ASP A 40 6.19 12.72 -9.21
C ASP A 40 6.77 11.97 -7.99
N LYS A 41 8.09 12.05 -7.79
CA LYS A 41 8.83 11.39 -6.71
C LYS A 41 8.70 12.09 -5.36
N LYS A 42 8.00 13.22 -5.31
CA LYS A 42 7.84 13.99 -4.07
C LYS A 42 6.94 13.21 -3.10
N GLY A 43 7.44 13.00 -1.88
CA GLY A 43 6.76 12.25 -0.82
C GLY A 43 5.35 12.76 -0.46
N ARG A 44 4.96 13.96 -0.86
CA ARG A 44 3.62 14.51 -0.60
C ARG A 44 2.49 13.78 -1.34
N TYR A 45 2.76 13.16 -2.50
CA TYR A 45 1.77 12.37 -3.24
C TYR A 45 1.66 10.91 -2.77
N HIS A 46 2.68 10.44 -2.07
CA HIS A 46 2.68 9.14 -1.39
C HIS A 46 1.52 9.07 -0.39
N ASP A 47 1.32 10.16 0.35
CA ASP A 47 0.41 10.19 1.50
C ASP A 47 -1.07 10.14 1.11
N SER A 48 -1.48 10.94 0.11
CA SER A 48 -2.90 11.00 -0.28
C SER A 48 -3.39 9.73 -0.99
N THR A 49 -2.56 9.13 -1.84
CA THR A 49 -2.98 7.96 -2.63
C THR A 49 -3.04 6.70 -1.76
N VAL A 50 -2.07 6.55 -0.86
CA VAL A 50 -2.06 5.47 0.14
C VAL A 50 -3.22 5.64 1.12
N HIS A 51 -3.51 6.88 1.56
CA HIS A 51 -4.64 7.16 2.43
C HIS A 51 -5.98 6.76 1.79
N GLN A 52 -6.20 7.08 0.51
CA GLN A 52 -7.41 6.63 -0.19
C GLN A 52 -7.48 5.11 -0.35
N GLY A 53 -6.35 4.45 -0.63
CA GLY A 53 -6.30 2.99 -0.68
C GLY A 53 -6.59 2.32 0.66
N LEU A 54 -6.13 2.93 1.76
CA LEU A 54 -6.40 2.48 3.12
C LEU A 54 -7.88 2.67 3.50
N LEU A 55 -8.51 3.77 3.11
CA LEU A 55 -9.96 3.98 3.28
C LEU A 55 -10.79 2.96 2.49
N ALA A 56 -10.27 2.48 1.36
CA ALA A 56 -10.91 1.45 0.55
C ALA A 56 -10.70 0.02 1.10
N TYR A 57 -9.92 -0.16 2.18
CA TYR A 57 -9.73 -1.46 2.81
C TYR A 57 -11.08 -2.02 3.29
N PRO A 58 -11.55 -3.15 2.73
CA PRO A 58 -12.92 -3.58 2.93
C PRO A 58 -13.18 -4.02 4.38
N PRO A 59 -14.26 -3.54 5.02
CA PRO A 59 -14.66 -3.98 6.35
C PRO A 59 -14.83 -5.51 6.39
N GLY A 60 -14.19 -6.18 7.35
CA GLY A 60 -14.33 -7.62 7.55
C GLY A 60 -13.38 -8.52 6.73
N HIS A 61 -12.44 -7.95 5.95
CA HIS A 61 -11.39 -8.73 5.28
C HIS A 61 -10.51 -9.53 6.26
N GLU A 62 -10.40 -9.04 7.49
CA GLU A 62 -9.69 -9.69 8.61
C GLU A 62 -10.12 -11.14 8.90
N LYS A 63 -11.27 -11.59 8.39
CA LYS A 63 -11.84 -12.91 8.69
C LYS A 63 -11.36 -14.04 7.76
N ASN A 64 -10.68 -13.71 6.65
CA ASN A 64 -10.32 -14.67 5.60
C ASN A 64 -8.79 -14.85 5.42
N ALA A 65 -8.02 -14.32 6.35
CA ALA A 65 -6.58 -14.10 6.20
C ALA A 65 -5.72 -14.99 7.10
N ASP A 66 -6.30 -16.05 7.66
CA ASP A 66 -5.55 -17.06 8.39
C ASP A 66 -4.77 -17.91 7.37
N CYS A 67 -3.44 -17.85 7.48
CA CYS A 67 -2.49 -18.62 6.66
C CYS A 67 -2.57 -20.12 6.97
#